data_AF-A0A970W3T9-F1
#
_entry.id   AF-A0A970W3T9-F1
#
_cell.length_a   1.000
_cell.length_b   1.000
_cell.length_c   1.000
_cell.angle_alpha   90.00
_cell.angle_beta   90.00
_cell.angle_gamma   90.00
#
_symmetry.space_group_name_H-M   'P 1'
#
loop_
_entity.id
_entity.type
_entity.pdbx_description
1 polymer ?
#
loop_
_entity_poly.entity_id
_entity_poly.type
_entity_poly.pdbx_seq_one_letter_code
_entity_poly.pdbx_strand_id
1 'polypeptide(L)'
;MSQDIFDHSMQQQLEKEQPLAARMRPRTLDEYVGQEHIVGPGRLLRRAIQADQLSSLIFYGPPGSGKTTLAMVIANTTKSHFITINAVLAGVAEIREAIKSAKERRGMYGQRTTLFVDEVHRWNKAQQDALLPWVENGTIILIGATTENPYFSVNPPLVSRSRVFQLRRLTADDLRQVARQALADPERGYGKLRVELRPEALDHLVGVANGDARSVLNALELAVETTPPNAEGIVVVDTAVAEESIQQRAVLYDKEGDVHYDTISAFIKSLRGSDPDAAMYWLARMVYAGEDPRFIFRRMLIFAGEDVGLADPGAIARVTACAEAFDRVGLPEGRFHLGLAALYLATAPKSNSVMAFFDALAAVEKEWEAEVPTHLKDASRDKEGFGHGAGYLYPHAYQDHWVAQQYLPASLQGNVFYQPSEQGYERTIKVTVERRREAQLAAMLEGEALAPPEVLTTSPEARARDRWLQRVISGTSAQLARVRERVFEPLALQRHDLVLDLNAGSGLLTWEAVRTVPEGGVWALAADERAAEALRQQAAQMSELERPRVLLGAVEQLPALLEQRGESDLRFEAIVG
;
A
#
# COMPACT_ATOMS: atom_id res chain seq x y z
N MET A 1 22.77 -48.03 35.33
CA MET A 1 22.08 -48.75 34.23
C MET A 1 20.55 -48.73 34.35
N SER A 2 19.95 -48.07 35.35
CA SER A 2 18.48 -47.97 35.48
C SER A 2 17.88 -46.71 34.84
N GLN A 3 18.63 -45.61 34.68
CA GLN A 3 18.15 -44.38 34.03
C GLN A 3 17.86 -44.56 32.53
N ASP A 4 18.65 -45.40 31.84
CA ASP A 4 18.55 -45.64 30.39
C ASP A 4 17.23 -46.33 29.97
N ILE A 5 16.64 -47.15 30.86
CA ILE A 5 15.41 -47.90 30.57
C ILE A 5 14.17 -47.01 30.69
N PHE A 6 14.15 -46.08 31.66
CA PHE A 6 13.04 -45.13 31.84
C PHE A 6 13.06 -44.03 30.79
N ASP A 7 14.25 -43.55 30.40
CA ASP A 7 14.37 -42.60 29.30
C ASP A 7 13.95 -43.25 27.98
N HIS A 8 14.35 -44.50 27.72
CA HIS A 8 13.93 -45.23 26.52
C HIS A 8 12.43 -45.55 26.49
N SER A 9 11.82 -45.93 27.63
CA SER A 9 10.37 -46.17 27.68
C SER A 9 9.56 -44.88 27.53
N MET A 10 10.03 -43.78 28.13
CA MET A 10 9.44 -42.44 27.97
C MET A 10 9.57 -41.94 26.53
N GLN A 11 10.72 -42.15 25.88
CA GLN A 11 10.93 -41.80 24.47
C GLN A 11 10.00 -42.61 23.55
N GLN A 12 9.88 -43.93 23.78
CA GLN A 12 8.94 -44.78 23.03
C GLN A 12 7.48 -44.39 23.24
N GLN A 13 7.13 -43.91 24.43
CA GLN A 13 5.78 -43.45 24.73
C GLN A 13 5.50 -42.10 24.06
N LEU A 14 6.45 -41.16 24.11
CA LEU A 14 6.39 -39.88 23.38
C LEU A 14 6.31 -40.07 21.85
N GLU A 15 6.97 -41.09 21.29
CA GLU A 15 6.86 -41.42 19.86
C GLU A 15 5.49 -41.98 19.47
N LYS A 16 4.82 -42.70 20.38
CA LYS A 16 3.47 -43.23 20.17
C LYS A 16 2.37 -42.18 20.33
N GLU A 17 2.58 -41.20 21.21
CA GLU A 17 1.62 -40.11 21.48
C GLU A 17 1.76 -38.93 20.51
N GLN A 18 2.68 -39.00 19.53
CA GLN A 18 2.83 -37.97 18.52
C GLN A 18 1.63 -37.93 17.54
N PRO A 19 1.19 -36.73 17.13
CA PRO A 19 0.17 -36.58 16.08
C PRO A 19 0.57 -37.31 14.80
N LEU A 20 -0.42 -37.82 14.06
CA LEU A 20 -0.23 -38.56 12.81
C LEU A 20 0.61 -37.76 11.81
N ALA A 21 0.39 -36.45 11.72
CA ALA A 21 1.17 -35.57 10.86
C ALA A 21 2.66 -35.51 11.20
N ALA A 22 3.04 -35.75 12.47
CA ALA A 22 4.44 -35.87 12.89
C ALA A 22 4.98 -37.28 12.61
N ARG A 23 4.19 -38.33 12.94
CA ARG A 23 4.55 -39.74 12.70
C ARG A 23 4.77 -40.04 11.22
N MET A 24 3.89 -39.55 10.34
CA MET A 24 3.91 -39.79 8.90
C MET A 24 4.89 -38.92 8.13
N ARG A 25 5.81 -38.18 8.79
CA ARG A 25 6.81 -37.39 8.08
C ARG A 25 7.68 -38.30 7.19
N PRO A 26 7.82 -37.98 5.89
CA PRO A 26 8.75 -38.64 4.97
C PRO A 26 10.16 -38.76 5.54
N ARG A 27 10.76 -39.94 5.42
CA ARG A 27 12.16 -40.18 5.79
C ARG A 27 13.12 -40.01 4.63
N THR A 28 12.65 -40.30 3.42
CA THR A 28 13.43 -40.29 2.17
C THR A 28 12.77 -39.38 1.13
N LEU A 29 13.52 -39.06 0.07
CA LEU A 29 12.98 -38.32 -1.08
C LEU A 29 11.93 -39.12 -1.87
N ASP A 30 11.88 -40.44 -1.72
CA ASP A 30 10.89 -41.31 -2.38
C ASP A 30 9.55 -41.33 -1.62
N GLU A 31 9.58 -41.10 -0.31
CA GLU A 31 8.38 -40.93 0.50
C GLU A 31 7.79 -39.51 0.41
N TYR A 32 8.54 -38.54 -0.15
CA TYR A 32 8.13 -37.15 -0.19
C TYR A 32 7.13 -36.91 -1.33
N VAL A 33 5.87 -36.65 -0.95
CA VAL A 33 4.77 -36.44 -1.91
C VAL A 33 4.70 -34.98 -2.38
N GLY A 34 4.50 -34.81 -3.68
CA GLY A 34 4.40 -33.51 -4.35
C GLY A 34 5.75 -32.84 -4.64
N GLN A 35 5.67 -31.59 -5.14
CA GLN A 35 6.83 -30.76 -5.48
C GLN A 35 7.77 -31.36 -6.57
N GLU A 36 7.23 -32.16 -7.49
CA GLU A 36 8.02 -32.81 -8.56
C GLU A 36 8.85 -31.84 -9.42
N HIS A 37 8.41 -30.57 -9.51
CA HIS A 37 9.14 -29.53 -10.23
C HIS A 37 10.50 -29.18 -9.60
N ILE A 38 10.67 -29.40 -8.29
CA ILE A 38 11.94 -29.17 -7.57
C ILE A 38 12.65 -30.46 -7.16
N VAL A 39 11.92 -31.50 -6.72
CA VAL A 39 12.49 -32.74 -6.17
C VAL A 39 12.14 -34.00 -6.97
N GLY A 40 11.54 -33.86 -8.15
CA GLY A 40 11.30 -34.99 -9.05
C GLY A 40 12.59 -35.64 -9.58
N PRO A 41 12.50 -36.85 -10.16
CA PRO A 41 13.63 -37.52 -10.78
C PRO A 41 14.37 -36.62 -11.78
N GLY A 42 15.70 -36.56 -11.69
CA GLY A 42 16.54 -35.73 -12.57
C GLY A 42 16.62 -34.23 -12.20
N ARG A 43 15.80 -33.74 -11.26
CA ARG A 43 15.86 -32.33 -10.83
C ARG A 43 17.16 -32.01 -10.10
N LEU A 44 17.57 -30.74 -10.18
CA LEU A 44 18.85 -30.28 -9.64
C LEU A 44 18.93 -30.41 -8.11
N LEU A 45 17.86 -30.05 -7.38
CA LEU A 45 17.85 -30.17 -5.93
C LEU A 45 17.96 -31.63 -5.49
N ARG A 46 17.18 -32.55 -6.09
CA ARG A 46 17.28 -33.99 -5.82
C ARG A 46 18.69 -34.55 -6.05
N ARG A 47 19.31 -34.22 -7.19
CA ARG A 47 20.69 -34.63 -7.49
C ARG A 47 21.69 -34.06 -6.49
N ALA A 48 21.54 -32.81 -6.07
CA ALA A 48 22.42 -32.17 -5.10
C ALA A 48 22.29 -32.80 -3.70
N ILE A 49 21.08 -33.15 -3.27
CA ILE A 49 20.83 -33.87 -2.01
C ILE A 49 21.48 -35.27 -2.07
N GLN A 50 21.24 -36.02 -3.14
CA GLN A 50 21.78 -37.37 -3.31
C GLN A 50 23.32 -37.41 -3.42
N ALA A 51 23.92 -36.37 -4.01
CA ALA A 51 25.37 -36.22 -4.12
C ALA A 51 26.04 -35.61 -2.88
N ASP A 52 25.28 -35.24 -1.84
CA ASP A 52 25.76 -34.53 -0.64
C ASP A 52 26.51 -33.21 -0.97
N GLN A 53 26.05 -32.52 -2.02
CA GLN A 53 26.64 -31.28 -2.56
C GLN A 53 25.65 -30.11 -2.45
N LEU A 54 25.18 -29.85 -1.22
CA LEU A 54 24.25 -28.77 -0.94
C LEU A 54 24.95 -27.43 -0.68
N SER A 55 24.43 -26.38 -1.30
CA SER A 55 24.66 -24.99 -0.93
C SER A 55 23.54 -24.51 -0.01
N SER A 56 23.67 -23.32 0.58
CA SER A 56 22.56 -22.71 1.35
C SER A 56 21.29 -22.60 0.50
N LEU A 57 20.15 -22.88 1.13
CA LEU A 57 18.82 -22.97 0.53
C LEU A 57 17.84 -22.08 1.30
N ILE A 58 16.88 -21.52 0.57
CA ILE A 58 15.69 -20.89 1.16
C ILE A 58 14.46 -21.52 0.51
N PHE A 59 13.66 -22.19 1.32
CA PHE A 59 12.35 -22.72 0.96
C PHE A 59 11.28 -21.69 1.29
N TYR A 60 10.48 -21.31 0.30
CA TYR A 60 9.31 -20.47 0.54
C TYR A 60 8.06 -21.09 -0.08
N GLY A 61 6.91 -20.85 0.53
CA GLY A 61 5.63 -21.41 0.08
C GLY A 61 4.63 -21.53 1.22
N PRO A 62 3.37 -21.87 0.91
CA PRO A 62 2.28 -21.86 1.88
C PRO A 62 2.52 -22.84 3.05
N PRO A 63 1.84 -22.67 4.19
CA PRO A 63 1.85 -23.65 5.26
C PRO A 63 1.40 -25.02 4.73
N GLY A 64 1.92 -26.10 5.31
CA GLY A 64 1.52 -27.44 4.90
C GLY A 64 2.15 -28.01 3.61
N SER A 65 2.87 -27.17 2.84
CA SER A 65 3.52 -27.59 1.58
C SER A 65 4.75 -28.52 1.73
N GLY A 66 5.19 -28.75 2.98
CA GLY A 66 6.28 -29.69 3.29
C GLY A 66 7.68 -29.09 3.50
N LYS A 67 7.82 -27.78 3.70
CA LYS A 67 9.13 -27.10 3.93
C LYS A 67 9.99 -27.75 5.03
N THR A 68 9.45 -27.85 6.25
CA THR A 68 10.13 -28.47 7.41
C THR A 68 10.44 -29.95 7.14
N THR A 69 9.51 -30.64 6.48
CA THR A 69 9.66 -32.05 6.11
C THR A 69 10.80 -32.25 5.11
N LEU A 70 10.89 -31.40 4.08
CA LEU A 70 11.96 -31.46 3.09
C LEU A 70 13.33 -31.20 3.73
N ALA A 71 13.41 -30.24 4.66
CA ALA A 71 14.63 -30.00 5.43
C ALA A 71 15.06 -31.22 6.25
N MET A 72 14.11 -31.94 6.87
CA MET A 72 14.39 -33.18 7.59
C MET A 72 14.81 -34.34 6.66
N VAL A 73 14.20 -34.47 5.49
CA VAL A 73 14.63 -35.47 4.48
C VAL A 73 16.06 -35.18 4.03
N ILE A 74 16.40 -33.91 3.85
CA ILE A 74 17.77 -33.47 3.55
C ILE A 74 18.73 -33.85 4.69
N ALA A 75 18.33 -33.61 5.94
CA ALA A 75 19.11 -33.98 7.12
C ALA A 75 19.40 -35.49 7.14
N ASN A 76 18.40 -36.33 6.87
CA ASN A 76 18.54 -37.78 6.89
C ASN A 76 19.35 -38.34 5.70
N THR A 77 19.39 -37.62 4.57
CA THR A 77 20.09 -38.08 3.37
C THR A 77 21.56 -37.63 3.33
N THR A 78 21.87 -36.49 3.95
CA THR A 78 23.22 -35.90 3.96
C THR A 78 24.05 -36.40 5.14
N LYS A 79 25.38 -36.34 5.04
CA LYS A 79 26.28 -36.74 6.16
C LYS A 79 26.55 -35.60 7.16
N SER A 80 25.83 -34.49 7.02
CA SER A 80 26.01 -33.27 7.81
C SER A 80 25.33 -33.37 9.17
N HIS A 81 25.92 -32.74 10.19
CA HIS A 81 25.23 -32.58 11.46
C HIS A 81 24.09 -31.56 11.30
N PHE A 82 22.89 -31.89 11.78
CA PHE A 82 21.71 -31.06 11.59
C PHE A 82 21.33 -30.35 12.89
N ILE A 83 21.19 -29.03 12.83
CA ILE A 83 20.74 -28.19 13.95
C ILE A 83 19.45 -27.47 13.51
N THR A 84 18.41 -27.53 14.33
CA THR A 84 17.13 -26.86 14.07
C THR A 84 16.92 -25.69 15.01
N ILE A 85 16.57 -24.53 14.46
CA ILE A 85 16.19 -23.34 15.21
C ILE A 85 14.82 -22.86 14.73
N ASN A 86 13.92 -22.56 15.67
CA ASN A 86 12.67 -21.88 15.37
C ASN A 86 12.86 -20.37 15.59
N ALA A 87 12.74 -19.57 14.53
CA ALA A 87 12.99 -18.13 14.57
C ALA A 87 12.05 -17.35 15.50
N VAL A 88 10.88 -17.90 15.84
CA VAL A 88 9.91 -17.28 16.77
C VAL A 88 10.40 -17.32 18.22
N LEU A 89 11.04 -18.43 18.60
CA LEU A 89 11.47 -18.67 19.98
C LEU A 89 12.94 -18.32 20.22
N ALA A 90 13.74 -18.29 19.15
CA ALA A 90 15.19 -18.15 19.24
C ALA A 90 15.67 -16.70 19.18
N GLY A 91 16.47 -16.31 20.16
CA GLY A 91 17.23 -15.08 20.19
C GLY A 91 18.61 -15.20 19.55
N VAL A 92 19.45 -14.19 19.79
CA VAL A 92 20.84 -14.15 19.28
C VAL A 92 21.76 -15.15 20.01
N ALA A 93 21.41 -15.55 21.24
CA ALA A 93 22.20 -16.47 22.04
C ALA A 93 22.20 -17.88 21.44
N GLU A 94 21.02 -18.40 21.07
CA GLU A 94 20.83 -19.72 20.46
C GLU A 94 21.55 -19.81 19.11
N ILE A 95 21.54 -18.74 18.32
CA ILE A 95 22.29 -18.65 17.06
C ILE A 95 23.79 -18.81 17.33
N ARG A 96 24.34 -18.09 18.32
CA ARG A 96 25.76 -18.15 18.67
C ARG A 96 26.17 -19.53 19.17
N GLU A 97 25.31 -20.19 19.93
CA GLU A 97 25.54 -21.56 20.42
C GLU A 97 25.58 -22.56 19.26
N ALA A 98 24.61 -22.48 18.34
CA ALA A 98 24.59 -23.33 17.15
C ALA A 98 25.85 -23.15 16.29
N ILE A 99 26.31 -21.90 16.10
CA ILE A 99 27.55 -21.61 15.38
C ILE A 99 28.78 -22.17 16.11
N LYS A 100 28.83 -22.04 17.44
CA LYS A 100 29.93 -22.59 18.25
C LYS A 100 30.02 -24.10 18.09
N SER A 101 28.89 -24.80 18.21
CA SER A 101 28.81 -26.26 17.99
C SER A 101 29.24 -26.65 16.57
N ALA A 102 28.80 -25.89 15.56
CA ALA A 102 29.19 -26.11 14.17
C ALA A 102 30.71 -26.00 13.95
N LYS A 103 31.37 -25.01 14.57
CA LYS A 103 32.82 -24.83 14.49
C LYS A 103 33.58 -25.95 15.17
N GLU A 104 33.17 -26.34 16.37
CA GLU A 104 33.81 -27.42 17.12
C GLU A 104 33.74 -28.73 16.33
N ARG A 105 32.57 -29.07 15.78
CA ARG A 105 32.41 -30.26 14.95
C ARG A 105 33.24 -30.24 13.67
N ARG A 106 33.29 -29.08 13.00
CA ARG A 106 34.10 -28.92 11.80
C ARG A 106 35.60 -29.05 12.11
N GLY A 107 36.06 -28.51 13.23
CA GLY A 107 37.47 -28.57 13.65
C GLY A 107 37.90 -29.95 14.16
N MET A 108 37.06 -30.64 14.94
CA MET A 108 37.40 -31.93 15.54
C MET A 108 37.15 -33.12 14.63
N TYR A 109 36.07 -33.10 13.84
CA TYR A 109 35.59 -34.26 13.09
C TYR A 109 35.53 -34.05 11.58
N GLY A 110 35.87 -32.84 11.08
CA GLY A 110 35.72 -32.50 9.66
C GLY A 110 34.27 -32.53 9.16
N GLN A 111 33.29 -32.61 10.07
CA GLN A 111 31.88 -32.78 9.73
C GLN A 111 31.24 -31.42 9.45
N ARG A 112 30.55 -31.31 8.30
CA ARG A 112 29.76 -30.11 7.95
C ARG A 112 28.51 -30.02 8.82
N THR A 113 28.03 -28.80 9.05
CA THR A 113 26.79 -28.57 9.81
C THR A 113 25.75 -27.89 8.92
N THR A 114 24.54 -28.43 8.90
CA THR A 114 23.37 -27.82 8.28
C THR A 114 22.52 -27.17 9.36
N LEU A 115 22.30 -25.87 9.23
CA LEU A 115 21.46 -25.09 10.14
C LEU A 115 20.11 -24.86 9.48
N PHE A 116 19.07 -25.51 10.01
CA PHE A 116 17.69 -25.26 9.62
C PHE A 116 17.08 -24.16 10.48
N VAL A 117 16.51 -23.15 9.82
CA VAL A 117 15.81 -22.04 10.47
C VAL A 117 14.38 -22.02 9.95
N ASP A 118 13.43 -22.38 10.82
CA ASP A 118 12.01 -22.28 10.51
C ASP A 118 11.50 -20.86 10.74
N GLU A 119 10.56 -20.42 9.92
CA GLU A 119 9.95 -19.08 9.96
C GLU A 119 10.99 -17.92 9.92
N VAL A 120 12.01 -18.03 9.05
CA VAL A 120 13.16 -17.10 9.01
C VAL A 120 12.77 -15.62 8.83
N HIS A 121 11.58 -15.32 8.30
CA HIS A 121 11.02 -13.97 8.19
C HIS A 121 10.76 -13.30 9.55
N ARG A 122 10.66 -14.08 10.64
CA ARG A 122 10.41 -13.55 12.00
C ARG A 122 11.64 -12.93 12.63
N TRP A 123 12.82 -13.21 12.10
CA TRP A 123 14.06 -12.60 12.58
C TRP A 123 14.24 -11.17 12.07
N ASN A 124 14.73 -10.31 12.95
CA ASN A 124 15.14 -8.97 12.57
C ASN A 124 16.44 -8.99 11.75
N LYS A 125 16.76 -7.86 11.11
CA LYS A 125 17.94 -7.70 10.26
C LYS A 125 19.26 -8.07 10.97
N ALA A 126 19.41 -7.70 12.24
CA ALA A 126 20.64 -7.98 13.00
C ALA A 126 20.84 -9.49 13.26
N GLN A 127 19.77 -10.24 13.51
CA GLN A 127 19.82 -11.70 13.66
C GLN A 127 20.22 -12.38 12.34
N GLN A 128 19.68 -11.91 11.22
CA GLN A 128 20.02 -12.42 9.89
C GLN A 128 21.49 -12.10 9.51
N ASP A 129 21.93 -10.86 9.76
CA ASP A 129 23.30 -10.43 9.49
C ASP A 129 24.34 -11.22 10.30
N ALA A 130 23.98 -11.69 11.51
CA ALA A 130 24.85 -12.52 12.34
C ALA A 130 25.21 -13.88 11.72
N LEU A 131 24.41 -14.37 10.76
CA LEU A 131 24.67 -15.64 10.06
C LEU A 131 25.62 -15.50 8.87
N LEU A 132 25.71 -14.31 8.26
CA LEU A 132 26.41 -14.10 6.99
C LEU A 132 27.86 -14.61 6.98
N PRO A 133 28.71 -14.29 7.97
CA PRO A 133 30.11 -14.71 7.93
C PRO A 133 30.27 -16.24 7.93
N TRP A 134 29.33 -16.95 8.55
CA TRP A 134 29.36 -18.41 8.73
C TRP A 134 28.81 -19.16 7.51
N VAL A 135 27.90 -18.53 6.78
CA VAL A 135 27.45 -19.00 5.48
C VAL A 135 28.56 -18.81 4.43
N GLU A 136 29.21 -17.65 4.41
CA GLU A 136 30.27 -17.33 3.44
C GLU A 136 31.50 -18.23 3.55
N ASN A 137 31.96 -18.50 4.77
CA ASN A 137 33.11 -19.37 5.00
C ASN A 137 32.76 -20.87 5.03
N GLY A 138 31.49 -21.21 4.77
CA GLY A 138 30.97 -22.57 4.73
C GLY A 138 31.01 -23.31 6.08
N THR A 139 31.02 -22.59 7.21
CA THR A 139 30.90 -23.22 8.54
C THR A 139 29.54 -23.85 8.71
N ILE A 140 28.51 -23.21 8.17
CA ILE A 140 27.15 -23.74 8.13
C ILE A 140 26.61 -23.73 6.70
N ILE A 141 25.79 -24.73 6.38
CA ILE A 141 24.88 -24.71 5.24
C ILE A 141 23.52 -24.26 5.80
N LEU A 142 23.04 -23.10 5.37
CA LEU A 142 21.76 -22.58 5.85
C LEU A 142 20.61 -23.20 5.06
N ILE A 143 19.58 -23.69 5.75
CA ILE A 143 18.28 -24.02 5.16
C ILE A 143 17.24 -23.14 5.85
N GLY A 144 16.83 -22.06 5.21
CA GLY A 144 15.74 -21.21 5.70
C GLY A 144 14.39 -21.69 5.19
N ALA A 145 13.36 -21.71 6.04
CA ALA A 145 11.97 -21.89 5.63
C ALA A 145 11.16 -20.64 5.97
N THR A 146 10.32 -20.19 5.04
CA THR A 146 9.42 -19.06 5.24
C THR A 146 8.10 -19.30 4.50
N THR A 147 7.01 -18.71 4.99
CA THR A 147 5.76 -18.62 4.24
C THR A 147 5.82 -17.43 3.28
N GLU A 148 6.32 -16.30 3.77
CA GLU A 148 6.49 -15.05 3.02
C GLU A 148 7.53 -15.12 1.89
N ASN A 149 7.40 -14.22 0.90
CA ASN A 149 8.35 -14.08 -0.19
C ASN A 149 9.74 -13.65 0.34
N PRO A 150 10.79 -14.47 0.12
CA PRO A 150 12.11 -14.25 0.72
C PRO A 150 12.83 -13.01 0.22
N TYR A 151 12.46 -12.47 -0.95
CA TYR A 151 13.06 -11.22 -1.46
C TYR A 151 12.66 -9.99 -0.65
N PHE A 152 11.60 -10.09 0.17
CA PHE A 152 11.15 -9.03 1.07
C PHE A 152 11.46 -9.32 2.54
N SER A 153 11.34 -10.58 2.96
CA SER A 153 11.43 -10.97 4.36
C SER A 153 12.84 -11.39 4.82
N VAL A 154 13.72 -11.73 3.88
CA VAL A 154 15.11 -12.10 4.15
C VAL A 154 16.04 -11.03 3.57
N ASN A 155 17.12 -10.72 4.29
CA ASN A 155 18.06 -9.70 3.88
C ASN A 155 18.68 -10.05 2.50
N PRO A 156 18.90 -9.06 1.61
CA PRO A 156 19.49 -9.32 0.29
C PRO A 156 20.84 -10.08 0.32
N PRO A 157 21.72 -9.87 1.32
CA PRO A 157 22.96 -10.64 1.42
C PRO A 157 22.79 -12.15 1.66
N LEU A 158 21.81 -12.62 2.44
CA LEU A 158 21.58 -14.06 2.61
C LEU A 158 20.91 -14.65 1.38
N VAL A 159 19.97 -13.91 0.77
CA VAL A 159 19.31 -14.33 -0.47
C VAL A 159 20.33 -14.52 -1.59
N SER A 160 21.29 -13.61 -1.75
CA SER A 160 22.31 -13.72 -2.81
C SER A 160 23.27 -14.90 -2.62
N ARG A 161 23.41 -15.41 -1.40
CA ARG A 161 24.27 -16.56 -1.04
C ARG A 161 23.50 -17.87 -0.93
N SER A 162 22.19 -17.83 -1.18
CA SER A 162 21.30 -18.99 -1.05
C SER A 162 20.53 -19.24 -2.34
N ARG A 163 20.20 -20.50 -2.59
CA ARG A 163 19.29 -20.86 -3.68
C ARG A 163 17.85 -20.83 -3.17
N VAL A 164 17.00 -20.06 -3.83
CA VAL A 164 15.59 -19.93 -3.47
C VAL A 164 14.76 -20.97 -4.23
N PHE A 165 13.97 -21.76 -3.50
CA PHE A 165 13.08 -22.77 -4.06
C PHE A 165 11.64 -22.54 -3.59
N GLN A 166 10.72 -22.43 -4.56
CA GLN A 166 9.29 -22.28 -4.30
C GLN A 166 8.63 -23.65 -4.14
N LEU A 167 8.02 -23.87 -2.98
CA LEU A 167 7.08 -24.96 -2.76
C LEU A 167 5.67 -24.47 -3.08
N ARG A 168 4.92 -25.28 -3.84
CA ARG A 168 3.54 -25.00 -4.24
C ARG A 168 2.57 -25.68 -3.29
N ARG A 169 1.28 -25.33 -3.34
CA ARG A 169 0.25 -26.15 -2.69
C ARG A 169 0.24 -27.53 -3.31
N LEU A 170 -0.06 -28.54 -2.49
CA LEU A 170 -0.23 -29.90 -2.96
C LEU A 170 -1.51 -30.01 -3.79
N THR A 171 -1.48 -30.83 -4.83
CA THR A 171 -2.67 -31.12 -5.63
C THR A 171 -3.64 -32.02 -4.86
N ALA A 172 -4.89 -32.11 -5.31
CA ALA A 172 -5.85 -33.05 -4.72
C ALA A 172 -5.34 -34.49 -4.77
N ASP A 173 -4.65 -34.88 -5.85
CA ASP A 173 -4.09 -36.23 -6.00
C ASP A 173 -2.91 -36.48 -5.06
N ASP A 174 -2.04 -35.48 -4.84
CA ASP A 174 -0.98 -35.55 -3.83
C ASP A 174 -1.58 -35.78 -2.44
N LEU A 175 -2.64 -35.05 -2.08
CA LEU A 175 -3.31 -35.20 -0.79
C LEU A 175 -4.00 -36.57 -0.63
N ARG A 176 -4.62 -37.09 -1.69
CA ARG A 176 -5.16 -38.46 -1.70
C ARG A 176 -4.06 -39.49 -1.49
N GLN A 177 -2.88 -39.29 -2.11
CA GLN A 177 -1.73 -40.16 -1.91
C GLN A 177 -1.23 -40.13 -0.46
N VAL A 178 -1.12 -38.94 0.14
CA VAL A 178 -0.72 -38.79 1.56
C VAL A 178 -1.70 -39.51 2.49
N ALA A 179 -3.02 -39.35 2.30
CA ALA A 179 -4.02 -40.03 3.11
C ALA A 179 -3.94 -41.56 2.97
N ARG A 180 -3.80 -42.07 1.74
CA ARG A 180 -3.63 -43.51 1.49
C ARG A 180 -2.35 -44.06 2.09
N GLN A 181 -1.25 -43.32 2.01
CA GLN A 181 0.01 -43.70 2.64
C GLN A 181 -0.14 -43.81 4.17
N ALA A 182 -0.86 -42.89 4.80
CA ALA A 182 -1.15 -42.95 6.23
C ALA A 182 -2.04 -44.14 6.63
N LEU A 183 -3.01 -44.52 5.79
CA LEU A 183 -3.85 -45.70 6.05
C LEU A 183 -3.12 -47.02 5.79
N ALA A 184 -2.15 -47.05 4.87
CA ALA A 184 -1.44 -48.27 4.51
C ALA A 184 -0.20 -48.56 5.38
N ASP A 185 0.42 -47.54 6.00
CA ASP A 185 1.65 -47.70 6.77
C ASP A 185 1.39 -48.41 8.12
N PRO A 186 1.92 -49.64 8.35
CA PRO A 186 1.64 -50.42 9.56
C PRO A 186 2.50 -50.01 10.77
N GLU A 187 3.55 -49.22 10.56
CA GLU A 187 4.46 -48.79 11.62
C GLU A 187 4.07 -47.43 12.19
N ARG A 188 3.82 -46.46 11.30
CA ARG A 188 3.62 -45.05 11.63
C ARG A 188 2.16 -44.61 11.53
N GLY A 189 1.43 -45.23 10.61
CA GLY A 189 0.05 -44.91 10.28
C GLY A 189 -0.96 -45.87 10.89
N TYR A 190 -2.09 -46.03 10.20
CA TYR A 190 -3.20 -46.88 10.62
C TYR A 190 -3.26 -48.24 9.90
N GLY A 191 -2.17 -48.69 9.27
CA GLY A 191 -2.14 -49.95 8.53
C GLY A 191 -2.39 -51.22 9.38
N LYS A 192 -2.36 -51.11 10.71
CA LYS A 192 -2.74 -52.18 11.65
C LYS A 192 -4.23 -52.18 11.99
N LEU A 193 -4.93 -51.08 11.75
CA LEU A 193 -6.37 -50.96 11.93
C LEU A 193 -7.08 -51.32 10.63
N ARG A 194 -8.27 -51.91 10.73
CA ARG A 194 -9.15 -52.10 9.58
C ARG A 194 -9.96 -50.82 9.40
N VAL A 195 -9.40 -49.86 8.65
CA VAL A 195 -10.08 -48.60 8.34
C VAL A 195 -10.62 -48.66 6.92
N GLU A 196 -11.92 -48.42 6.78
CA GLU A 196 -12.57 -48.23 5.49
C GLU A 196 -12.89 -46.74 5.32
N LEU A 197 -12.08 -46.04 4.51
CA LEU A 197 -12.33 -44.65 4.14
C LEU A 197 -13.10 -44.61 2.82
N ARG A 198 -14.35 -44.14 2.86
CA ARG A 198 -15.18 -44.03 1.65
C ARG A 198 -14.62 -42.98 0.68
N PRO A 199 -14.72 -43.17 -0.65
CA PRO A 199 -14.18 -42.23 -1.63
C PRO A 199 -14.70 -40.79 -1.45
N GLU A 200 -16.00 -40.64 -1.16
CA GLU A 200 -16.65 -39.34 -0.98
C GLU A 200 -16.14 -38.64 0.29
N ALA A 201 -15.86 -39.41 1.35
CA ALA A 201 -15.27 -38.91 2.58
C ALA A 201 -13.83 -38.44 2.35
N LEU A 202 -13.03 -39.21 1.60
CA LEU A 202 -11.68 -38.81 1.21
C LEU A 202 -11.68 -37.52 0.38
N ASP A 203 -12.59 -37.41 -0.60
CA ASP A 203 -12.72 -36.21 -1.42
C ASP A 203 -13.15 -35.00 -0.59
N HIS A 204 -14.00 -35.19 0.42
CA HIS A 204 -14.36 -34.14 1.37
C HIS A 204 -13.15 -33.67 2.19
N LEU A 205 -12.40 -34.61 2.80
CA LEU A 205 -11.17 -34.29 3.56
C LEU A 205 -10.14 -33.54 2.71
N VAL A 206 -9.94 -33.96 1.46
CA VAL A 206 -9.02 -33.34 0.50
C VAL A 206 -9.51 -31.94 0.09
N GLY A 207 -10.80 -31.80 -0.19
CA GLY A 207 -11.41 -30.53 -0.58
C GLY A 207 -11.27 -29.46 0.50
N VAL A 208 -11.47 -29.84 1.76
CA VAL A 208 -11.35 -28.91 2.89
C VAL A 208 -9.90 -28.54 3.17
N ALA A 209 -8.96 -29.47 3.05
CA ALA A 209 -7.55 -29.20 3.32
C ALA A 209 -6.86 -28.28 2.29
N ASN A 210 -7.45 -28.12 1.09
CA ASN A 210 -7.04 -27.18 0.03
C ASN A 210 -5.51 -27.08 -0.19
N GLY A 211 -4.84 -28.23 -0.29
CA GLY A 211 -3.42 -28.34 -0.56
C GLY A 211 -2.48 -28.37 0.64
N ASP A 212 -3.00 -28.49 1.88
CA ASP A 212 -2.23 -28.72 3.11
C ASP A 212 -2.29 -30.19 3.57
N ALA A 213 -1.15 -30.90 3.49
CA ALA A 213 -1.04 -32.29 3.95
C ALA A 213 -1.21 -32.46 5.47
N ARG A 214 -0.77 -31.48 6.28
CA ARG A 214 -0.91 -31.54 7.74
C ARG A 214 -2.39 -31.51 8.14
N SER A 215 -3.17 -30.67 7.47
CA SER A 215 -4.61 -30.57 7.71
C SER A 215 -5.34 -31.87 7.35
N VAL A 216 -5.00 -32.51 6.21
CA VAL A 216 -5.56 -33.83 5.85
C VAL A 216 -5.23 -34.88 6.91
N LEU A 217 -3.96 -34.97 7.33
CA LEU A 217 -3.53 -35.98 8.29
C LEU A 217 -4.17 -35.78 9.67
N ASN A 218 -4.33 -34.54 10.12
CA ASN A 218 -4.99 -34.25 11.39
C ASN A 218 -6.50 -34.57 11.35
N ALA A 219 -7.18 -34.24 10.25
CA ALA A 219 -8.59 -34.57 10.08
C ALA A 219 -8.79 -36.10 10.00
N LEU A 220 -7.90 -36.79 9.27
CA LEU A 220 -7.90 -38.24 9.19
C LEU A 220 -7.63 -38.90 10.56
N GLU A 221 -6.67 -38.39 11.33
CA GLU A 221 -6.40 -38.85 12.70
C GLU A 221 -7.64 -38.70 13.59
N LEU A 222 -8.28 -37.54 13.56
CA LEU A 222 -9.49 -37.31 14.35
C LEU A 222 -10.63 -38.24 13.91
N ALA A 223 -10.86 -38.40 12.61
CA ALA A 223 -11.88 -39.29 12.06
C ALA A 223 -11.67 -40.74 12.49
N VAL A 224 -10.43 -41.25 12.42
CA VAL A 224 -10.12 -42.63 12.75
C VAL A 224 -10.15 -42.90 14.25
N GLU A 225 -9.66 -41.97 15.08
CA GLU A 225 -9.56 -42.18 16.53
C GLU A 225 -10.87 -41.95 17.29
N THR A 226 -11.78 -41.14 16.75
CA THR A 226 -13.07 -40.86 17.39
C THR A 226 -14.19 -41.78 16.92
N THR A 227 -14.02 -42.46 15.79
CA THR A 227 -15.04 -43.37 15.24
C THR A 227 -14.89 -44.77 15.85
N PRO A 228 -15.91 -45.26 16.59
CA PRO A 228 -15.86 -46.61 17.12
C PRO A 228 -15.91 -47.66 15.99
N PRO A 229 -15.19 -48.79 16.10
CA PRO A 229 -15.31 -49.88 15.15
C PRO A 229 -16.74 -50.43 15.12
N ASN A 230 -17.19 -50.85 13.94
CA ASN A 230 -18.46 -51.55 13.77
C ASN A 230 -18.41 -52.98 14.37
N ALA A 231 -19.50 -53.74 14.26
CA ALA A 231 -19.60 -55.11 14.77
C ALA A 231 -18.55 -56.09 14.19
N GLU A 232 -17.92 -55.74 13.07
CA GLU A 232 -16.88 -56.53 12.37
C GLU A 232 -15.46 -56.05 12.72
N GLY A 233 -15.34 -55.05 13.61
CA GLY A 233 -14.07 -54.44 14.00
C GLY A 233 -13.48 -53.48 12.96
N ILE A 234 -14.30 -52.98 12.02
CA ILE A 234 -13.91 -52.03 10.97
C ILE A 234 -14.30 -50.61 11.39
N VAL A 235 -13.35 -49.68 11.31
CA VAL A 235 -13.61 -48.25 11.47
C VAL A 235 -14.03 -47.69 10.12
N VAL A 236 -15.31 -47.35 9.97
CA VAL A 236 -15.87 -46.83 8.71
C VAL A 236 -15.92 -45.32 8.78
N VAL A 237 -15.11 -44.65 7.94
CA VAL A 237 -15.11 -43.19 7.81
C VAL A 237 -15.95 -42.83 6.59
N ASP A 238 -17.19 -42.41 6.84
CA ASP A 238 -18.11 -41.90 5.83
C ASP A 238 -18.10 -40.35 5.79
N THR A 239 -18.94 -39.77 4.92
CA THR A 239 -18.99 -38.31 4.74
C THR A 239 -19.40 -37.57 6.01
N ALA A 240 -20.31 -38.12 6.82
CA ALA A 240 -20.76 -37.48 8.05
C ALA A 240 -19.64 -37.44 9.09
N VAL A 241 -18.91 -38.55 9.24
CA VAL A 241 -17.71 -38.61 10.09
C VAL A 241 -16.64 -37.65 9.59
N ALA A 242 -16.41 -37.58 8.27
CA ALA A 242 -15.44 -36.66 7.69
C ALA A 242 -15.81 -35.18 7.97
N GLU A 243 -17.09 -34.83 7.85
CA GLU A 243 -17.61 -33.49 8.19
C GLU A 243 -17.41 -33.15 9.68
N GLU A 244 -17.69 -34.09 10.59
CA GLU A 244 -17.51 -33.90 12.04
C GLU A 244 -16.03 -33.84 12.45
N SER A 245 -15.17 -34.59 11.75
CA SER A 245 -13.71 -34.61 11.98
C SER A 245 -13.01 -33.32 11.58
N ILE A 246 -13.71 -32.44 10.87
CA ILE A 246 -13.24 -31.13 10.49
C ILE A 246 -13.93 -30.12 11.41
N GLN A 247 -13.26 -29.73 12.49
CA GLN A 247 -13.59 -28.46 13.13
C GLN A 247 -13.37 -27.36 12.10
N GLN A 248 -14.44 -26.68 11.66
CA GLN A 248 -14.37 -25.52 10.78
C GLN A 248 -13.33 -24.53 11.31
N ARG A 249 -12.14 -24.54 10.71
CA ARG A 249 -11.17 -23.46 10.82
C ARG A 249 -10.99 -22.87 9.44
N ALA A 250 -11.40 -21.60 9.35
CA ALA A 250 -10.95 -20.59 8.41
C ALA A 250 -10.74 -21.10 6.98
N VAL A 251 -11.84 -21.15 6.23
CA VAL A 251 -11.80 -21.13 4.76
C VAL A 251 -10.72 -20.16 4.32
N LEU A 252 -9.84 -20.66 3.45
CA LEU A 252 -8.57 -20.04 3.10
C LEU A 252 -8.68 -18.56 2.74
N TYR A 253 -8.38 -17.73 3.74
CA TYR A 253 -7.64 -16.51 3.53
C TYR A 253 -6.16 -16.87 3.66
N ASP A 254 -5.54 -17.12 2.52
CA ASP A 254 -4.09 -17.09 2.48
C ASP A 254 -3.69 -15.62 2.62
N LYS A 255 -3.23 -15.20 3.80
CA LYS A 255 -2.68 -13.85 4.02
C LYS A 255 -1.54 -13.51 3.04
N GLU A 256 -1.03 -14.50 2.29
CA GLU A 256 0.10 -14.38 1.36
C GLU A 256 -0.26 -14.75 -0.09
N GLY A 257 -1.52 -15.05 -0.41
CA GLY A 257 -1.95 -15.42 -1.76
C GLY A 257 -2.49 -14.25 -2.58
N ASP A 258 -2.42 -14.35 -3.92
CA ASP A 258 -3.05 -13.42 -4.87
C ASP A 258 -4.51 -13.13 -4.49
N VAL A 259 -5.23 -14.11 -3.93
CA VAL A 259 -6.63 -13.99 -3.47
C VAL A 259 -6.81 -13.00 -2.31
N HIS A 260 -5.85 -12.88 -1.38
CA HIS A 260 -5.89 -11.86 -0.32
C HIS A 260 -5.76 -10.47 -0.91
N TYR A 261 -4.76 -10.26 -1.79
CA TYR A 261 -4.56 -9.00 -2.49
C TYR A 261 -5.76 -8.65 -3.38
N ASP A 262 -6.31 -9.62 -4.10
CA ASP A 262 -7.49 -9.45 -4.95
C ASP A 262 -8.72 -9.09 -4.12
N THR A 263 -8.91 -9.72 -2.95
CA THR A 263 -10.08 -9.46 -2.11
C THR A 263 -9.98 -8.10 -1.42
N ILE A 264 -8.82 -7.71 -0.88
CA ILE A 264 -8.66 -6.36 -0.30
C ILE A 264 -8.70 -5.29 -1.40
N SER A 265 -8.19 -5.59 -2.58
CA SER A 265 -8.25 -4.71 -3.75
C SER A 265 -9.69 -4.53 -4.24
N ALA A 266 -10.48 -5.61 -4.30
CA ALA A 266 -11.90 -5.55 -4.59
C ALA A 266 -12.66 -4.75 -3.53
N PHE A 267 -12.38 -4.97 -2.24
CA PHE A 267 -12.97 -4.19 -1.14
C PHE A 267 -12.69 -2.68 -1.29
N ILE A 268 -11.44 -2.30 -1.51
CA ILE A 268 -11.05 -0.89 -1.67
C ILE A 268 -11.65 -0.29 -2.95
N LYS A 269 -11.71 -1.05 -4.05
CA LYS A 269 -12.39 -0.62 -5.28
C LYS A 269 -13.90 -0.44 -5.07
N SER A 270 -14.54 -1.30 -4.28
CA SER A 270 -15.96 -1.13 -3.92
C SER A 270 -16.19 0.11 -3.08
N LEU A 271 -15.32 0.40 -2.10
CA LEU A 271 -15.36 1.66 -1.36
C LEU A 271 -15.19 2.86 -2.29
N ARG A 272 -14.21 2.82 -3.21
CA ARG A 272 -13.94 3.87 -4.22
C ARG A 272 -15.13 4.09 -5.14
N GLY A 273 -15.71 2.99 -5.63
CA GLY A 273 -16.92 2.97 -6.45
C GLY A 273 -18.19 3.35 -5.71
N SER A 274 -18.12 3.60 -4.41
CA SER A 274 -19.26 3.95 -3.55
C SER A 274 -20.38 2.91 -3.59
N ASP A 275 -19.99 1.63 -3.65
CA ASP A 275 -20.90 0.47 -3.59
C ASP A 275 -20.85 -0.15 -2.17
N PRO A 276 -21.79 0.22 -1.27
CA PRO A 276 -21.80 -0.27 0.10
C PRO A 276 -22.10 -1.77 0.18
N ASP A 277 -22.90 -2.32 -0.73
CA ASP A 277 -23.29 -3.73 -0.73
C ASP A 277 -22.09 -4.60 -1.09
N ALA A 278 -21.37 -4.26 -2.17
CA ALA A 278 -20.15 -4.94 -2.54
C ALA A 278 -19.06 -4.79 -1.47
N ALA A 279 -18.90 -3.59 -0.89
CA ALA A 279 -17.94 -3.37 0.19
C ALA A 279 -18.23 -4.27 1.41
N MET A 280 -19.50 -4.38 1.82
CA MET A 280 -19.91 -5.26 2.92
C MET A 280 -19.67 -6.73 2.59
N TYR A 281 -19.93 -7.16 1.35
CA TYR A 281 -19.66 -8.53 0.93
C TYR A 281 -18.17 -8.87 1.01
N TRP A 282 -17.29 -8.07 0.40
CA TRP A 282 -15.85 -8.34 0.44
C TRP A 282 -15.32 -8.28 1.87
N LEU A 283 -15.75 -7.30 2.68
CA LEU A 283 -15.42 -7.21 4.11
C LEU A 283 -15.81 -8.48 4.86
N ALA A 284 -17.05 -8.94 4.69
CA ALA A 284 -17.54 -10.17 5.33
C ALA A 284 -16.71 -11.37 4.92
N ARG A 285 -16.31 -11.48 3.65
CA ARG A 285 -15.40 -12.55 3.20
C ARG A 285 -14.04 -12.48 3.88
N MET A 286 -13.45 -11.28 4.04
CA MET A 286 -12.16 -11.14 4.73
C MET A 286 -12.26 -11.55 6.20
N VAL A 287 -13.31 -11.09 6.89
CA VAL A 287 -13.55 -11.40 8.29
C VAL A 287 -13.82 -12.89 8.49
N TYR A 288 -14.65 -13.49 7.63
CA TYR A 288 -14.98 -14.92 7.68
C TYR A 288 -13.74 -15.79 7.51
N ALA A 289 -12.84 -15.37 6.64
CA ALA A 289 -11.64 -16.11 6.31
C ALA A 289 -10.48 -15.85 7.30
N GLY A 290 -10.64 -14.92 8.25
CA GLY A 290 -9.68 -14.71 9.34
C GLY A 290 -8.60 -13.66 9.05
N GLU A 291 -8.88 -12.72 8.15
CA GLU A 291 -8.01 -11.56 7.92
C GLU A 291 -7.80 -10.76 9.21
N ASP A 292 -6.61 -10.15 9.39
CA ASP A 292 -6.36 -9.30 10.55
C ASP A 292 -7.22 -8.03 10.46
N PRO A 293 -8.15 -7.78 11.40
CA PRO A 293 -8.97 -6.57 11.40
C PRO A 293 -8.13 -5.28 11.42
N ARG A 294 -6.94 -5.30 12.04
CA ARG A 294 -6.04 -4.14 12.02
C ARG A 294 -5.51 -3.85 10.63
N PHE A 295 -5.29 -4.88 9.80
CA PHE A 295 -4.94 -4.69 8.40
C PHE A 295 -6.09 -4.01 7.62
N ILE A 296 -7.33 -4.46 7.82
CA ILE A 296 -8.51 -3.86 7.17
C ILE A 296 -8.68 -2.39 7.59
N PHE A 297 -8.55 -2.07 8.89
CA PHE A 297 -8.59 -0.69 9.37
C PHE A 297 -7.46 0.17 8.79
N ARG A 298 -6.23 -0.34 8.68
CA ARG A 298 -5.13 0.39 8.02
C ARG A 298 -5.49 0.76 6.58
N ARG A 299 -6.08 -0.16 5.82
CA ARG A 299 -6.50 0.10 4.44
C ARG A 299 -7.62 1.14 4.36
N MET A 300 -8.59 1.10 5.28
CA MET A 300 -9.64 2.11 5.39
C MET A 300 -9.11 3.49 5.81
N LEU A 301 -8.09 3.56 6.67
CA LEU A 301 -7.44 4.82 7.06
C LEU A 301 -6.70 5.48 5.89
N ILE A 302 -5.97 4.68 5.09
CA ILE A 302 -5.34 5.17 3.86
C ILE A 302 -6.41 5.68 2.90
N PHE A 303 -7.46 4.89 2.66
CA PHE A 303 -8.58 5.27 1.81
C PHE A 303 -9.26 6.58 2.26
N ALA A 304 -9.44 6.78 3.56
CA ALA A 304 -10.00 8.01 4.11
C ALA A 304 -9.17 9.25 3.74
N GLY A 305 -7.85 9.14 3.62
CA GLY A 305 -6.97 10.24 3.19
C GLY A 305 -6.81 10.34 1.67
N GLU A 306 -6.80 9.21 0.95
CA GLU A 306 -6.53 9.12 -0.49
C GLU A 306 -7.76 9.38 -1.35
N ASP A 307 -8.89 8.74 -1.03
CA ASP A 307 -10.08 8.67 -1.89
C ASP A 307 -11.27 9.48 -1.36
N VAL A 308 -11.31 9.76 -0.05
CA VAL A 308 -12.27 10.70 0.56
C VAL A 308 -11.63 12.08 0.71
N GLY A 309 -10.40 12.13 1.23
CA GLY A 309 -9.59 13.34 1.28
C GLY A 309 -10.31 14.49 1.97
N LEU A 310 -10.22 15.69 1.38
CA LEU A 310 -10.84 16.88 1.94
C LEU A 310 -12.33 17.00 1.60
N ALA A 311 -12.92 16.07 0.82
CA ALA A 311 -14.36 16.07 0.59
C ALA A 311 -15.14 15.77 1.88
N ASP A 312 -14.58 14.97 2.80
CA ASP A 312 -15.03 14.88 4.19
C ASP A 312 -13.83 14.94 5.16
N PRO A 313 -13.54 16.13 5.74
CA PRO A 313 -12.42 16.30 6.67
C PRO A 313 -12.51 15.43 7.93
N GLY A 314 -13.70 14.92 8.26
CA GLY A 314 -13.93 14.05 9.43
C GLY A 314 -13.61 12.58 9.18
N ALA A 315 -13.26 12.18 7.95
CA ALA A 315 -13.18 10.77 7.58
C ALA A 315 -12.14 9.98 8.35
N ILE A 316 -10.91 10.50 8.44
CA ILE A 316 -9.84 9.88 9.21
C ILE A 316 -10.25 9.74 10.69
N ALA A 317 -10.80 10.80 11.29
CA ALA A 317 -11.19 10.78 12.70
C ALA A 317 -12.25 9.72 13.01
N ARG A 318 -13.27 9.56 12.14
CA ARG A 318 -14.33 8.56 12.30
C ARG A 318 -13.81 7.14 12.14
N VAL A 319 -12.95 6.89 11.16
CA VAL A 319 -12.35 5.56 10.95
C VAL A 319 -11.41 5.21 12.12
N THR A 320 -10.61 6.17 12.60
CA THR A 320 -9.76 5.99 13.79
C THR A 320 -10.61 5.66 15.02
N ALA A 321 -11.71 6.38 15.26
CA ALA A 321 -12.60 6.08 16.37
C ALA A 321 -13.18 4.65 16.29
N CYS A 322 -13.50 4.16 15.09
CA CYS A 322 -13.94 2.78 14.88
C CYS A 322 -12.81 1.77 15.16
N ALA A 323 -11.58 2.07 14.74
CA ALA A 323 -10.42 1.22 15.00
C ALA A 323 -10.07 1.15 16.50
N GLU A 324 -10.09 2.28 17.20
CA GLU A 324 -9.89 2.32 18.65
C GLU A 324 -10.99 1.61 19.43
N ALA A 325 -12.26 1.79 19.00
CA ALA A 325 -13.38 1.06 19.58
C ALA A 325 -13.21 -0.45 19.36
N PHE A 326 -12.76 -0.86 18.17
CA PHE A 326 -12.44 -2.25 17.87
C PHE A 326 -11.34 -2.80 18.78
N ASP A 327 -10.24 -2.06 19.00
CA ASP A 327 -9.15 -2.50 19.88
C ASP A 327 -9.62 -2.70 21.34
N ARG A 328 -10.64 -1.96 21.80
CA ARG A 328 -11.24 -2.12 23.13
C ARG A 328 -12.25 -3.28 23.22
N VAL A 329 -13.01 -3.52 22.15
CA VAL A 329 -14.12 -4.49 22.15
C VAL A 329 -13.67 -5.89 21.70
N GLY A 330 -12.84 -5.98 20.66
CA GLY A 330 -12.44 -7.27 20.08
C GLY A 330 -13.54 -7.97 19.29
N LEU A 331 -13.26 -9.18 18.78
CA LEU A 331 -14.25 -10.02 18.09
C LEU A 331 -15.02 -10.89 19.09
N PRO A 332 -16.31 -11.23 18.83
CA PRO A 332 -17.07 -10.98 17.59
C PRO A 332 -17.74 -9.60 17.45
N GLU A 333 -17.99 -8.86 18.54
CA GLU A 333 -18.76 -7.60 18.53
C GLU A 333 -18.07 -6.47 17.73
N GLY A 334 -16.74 -6.50 17.63
CA GLY A 334 -15.95 -5.58 16.81
C GLY A 334 -16.30 -5.59 15.32
N ARG A 335 -17.02 -6.60 14.83
CA ARG A 335 -17.58 -6.61 13.46
C ARG A 335 -18.47 -5.40 13.18
N PHE A 336 -19.18 -4.87 14.18
CA PHE A 336 -19.97 -3.66 14.04
C PHE A 336 -19.09 -2.44 13.71
N HIS A 337 -17.91 -2.33 14.32
CA HIS A 337 -17.00 -1.22 14.06
C HIS A 337 -16.35 -1.30 12.68
N LEU A 338 -16.03 -2.51 12.21
CA LEU A 338 -15.57 -2.74 10.84
C LEU A 338 -16.65 -2.35 9.82
N GLY A 339 -17.88 -2.84 10.01
CA GLY A 339 -19.00 -2.54 9.12
C GLY A 339 -19.34 -1.05 9.11
N LEU A 340 -19.36 -0.40 10.27
CA LEU A 340 -19.66 1.03 10.38
C LEU A 340 -18.63 1.88 9.63
N ALA A 341 -17.34 1.59 9.80
CA ALA A 341 -16.27 2.29 9.09
C ALA A 341 -16.38 2.09 7.56
N ALA A 342 -16.63 0.86 7.10
CA ALA A 342 -16.78 0.56 5.68
C ALA A 342 -18.00 1.24 5.06
N LEU A 343 -19.17 1.19 5.72
CA LEU A 343 -20.39 1.85 5.24
C LEU A 343 -20.23 3.36 5.17
N TYR A 344 -19.60 3.95 6.19
CA TYR A 344 -19.30 5.38 6.20
C TYR A 344 -18.39 5.76 5.01
N LEU A 345 -17.29 5.03 4.78
CA LEU A 345 -16.39 5.32 3.66
C LEU A 345 -17.03 5.06 2.28
N ALA A 346 -17.85 4.02 2.15
CA ALA A 346 -18.57 3.73 0.92
C ALA A 346 -19.54 4.86 0.56
N THR A 347 -20.18 5.48 1.56
CA THR A 347 -21.18 6.54 1.36
C THR A 347 -20.63 7.96 1.45
N ALA A 348 -19.38 8.14 1.86
CA ALA A 348 -18.72 9.45 1.93
C ALA A 348 -18.50 10.06 0.52
N PRO A 349 -18.54 11.40 0.38
CA PRO A 349 -18.16 12.07 -0.86
C PRO A 349 -16.69 11.75 -1.20
N LYS A 350 -16.39 11.54 -2.48
CA LYS A 350 -15.05 11.13 -2.93
C LYS A 350 -14.27 12.31 -3.49
N SER A 351 -13.01 12.44 -3.08
CA SER A 351 -12.04 13.34 -3.68
C SER A 351 -10.64 12.80 -3.50
N ASN A 352 -9.91 12.75 -4.60
CA ASN A 352 -8.49 12.40 -4.65
C ASN A 352 -7.58 13.63 -4.79
N SER A 353 -8.08 14.82 -4.47
CA SER A 353 -7.34 16.10 -4.58
C SER A 353 -6.05 16.14 -3.75
N VAL A 354 -5.91 15.28 -2.75
CA VAL A 354 -4.68 15.09 -1.96
C VAL A 354 -3.51 14.59 -2.84
N MET A 355 -3.80 14.02 -4.02
CA MET A 355 -2.78 13.66 -5.01
C MET A 355 -1.91 14.86 -5.45
N ALA A 356 -2.38 16.09 -5.22
CA ALA A 356 -1.61 17.33 -5.33
C ALA A 356 -0.21 17.25 -4.68
N PHE A 357 -0.07 16.52 -3.57
CA PHE A 357 1.22 16.32 -2.92
C PHE A 357 2.20 15.51 -3.78
N PHE A 358 1.71 14.46 -4.45
CA PHE A 358 2.54 13.64 -5.33
C PHE A 358 2.88 14.37 -6.64
N ASP A 359 1.96 15.19 -7.15
CA ASP A 359 2.24 16.08 -8.28
C ASP A 359 3.33 17.11 -7.93
N ALA A 360 3.27 17.68 -6.72
CA ALA A 360 4.30 18.56 -6.20
C ALA A 360 5.64 17.84 -6.01
N LEU A 361 5.63 16.60 -5.48
CA LEU A 361 6.82 15.77 -5.34
C LEU A 361 7.50 15.54 -6.70
N ALA A 362 6.71 15.19 -7.72
CA ALA A 362 7.21 14.98 -9.08
C ALA A 362 7.77 16.27 -9.71
N ALA A 363 7.23 17.45 -9.36
CA ALA A 363 7.78 18.73 -9.80
C ALA A 363 9.14 19.02 -9.13
N VAL A 364 9.27 18.76 -7.83
CA VAL A 364 10.54 18.91 -7.10
C VAL A 364 11.63 17.99 -7.66
N GLU A 365 11.29 16.76 -8.04
CA GLU A 365 12.25 15.83 -8.68
C GLU A 365 12.78 16.33 -10.03
N LYS A 366 12.00 17.13 -10.76
CA LYS A 366 12.37 17.70 -12.07
C LYS A 366 13.11 19.04 -11.96
N GLU A 367 12.75 19.88 -10.99
CA GLU A 367 13.33 21.21 -10.79
C GLU A 367 14.16 21.28 -9.49
N TRP A 368 15.34 20.65 -9.49
CA TRP A 368 16.22 20.59 -8.32
C TRP A 368 16.79 21.96 -7.89
N GLU A 369 16.84 22.94 -8.78
CA GLU A 369 17.54 24.22 -8.58
C GLU A 369 16.62 25.40 -8.15
N ALA A 370 15.32 25.16 -7.95
CA ALA A 370 14.39 26.22 -7.56
C ALA A 370 14.64 26.69 -6.11
N GLU A 371 15.24 27.87 -5.93
CA GLU A 371 15.46 28.46 -4.61
C GLU A 371 14.16 28.98 -3.98
N VAL A 372 14.09 28.90 -2.64
CA VAL A 372 13.03 29.55 -1.85
C VAL A 372 13.09 31.07 -2.09
N PRO A 373 11.97 31.74 -2.43
CA PRO A 373 11.95 33.19 -2.58
C PRO A 373 12.50 33.94 -1.36
N THR A 374 13.27 35.01 -1.59
CA THR A 374 13.99 35.75 -0.53
C THR A 374 13.08 36.24 0.59
N HIS A 375 11.88 36.73 0.27
CA HIS A 375 10.89 37.19 1.25
C HIS A 375 10.26 36.06 2.08
N LEU A 376 10.48 34.79 1.73
CA LEU A 376 10.06 33.62 2.51
C LEU A 376 11.22 32.95 3.26
N LYS A 377 12.47 33.35 2.98
CA LYS A 377 13.66 32.85 3.70
C LYS A 377 13.63 33.33 5.16
N ASP A 378 14.23 32.52 6.04
CA ASP A 378 14.28 32.80 7.48
C ASP A 378 15.11 34.08 7.77
N ALA A 379 14.41 35.15 8.18
CA ALA A 379 15.03 36.43 8.55
C ALA A 379 15.98 36.32 9.74
N SER A 380 15.78 35.35 10.64
CA SER A 380 16.65 35.16 11.81
C SER A 380 18.03 34.59 11.45
N ARG A 381 18.18 34.06 10.24
CA ARG A 381 19.42 33.49 9.71
C ARG A 381 20.16 34.43 8.77
N ASP A 382 19.72 35.68 8.64
CA ASP A 382 20.36 36.70 7.80
C ASP A 382 21.62 37.30 8.47
N LYS A 383 22.62 36.46 8.73
CA LYS A 383 23.89 36.89 9.37
C LYS A 383 24.76 37.74 8.45
N GLU A 384 24.55 37.65 7.15
CA GLU A 384 25.41 38.25 6.11
C GLU A 384 24.74 39.43 5.36
N GLY A 385 23.47 39.74 5.65
CA GLY A 385 22.77 40.90 5.09
C GLY A 385 22.25 40.71 3.66
N PHE A 386 21.87 39.47 3.31
CA PHE A 386 21.31 39.11 2.01
C PHE A 386 19.82 39.47 1.87
N GLY A 387 19.20 40.04 2.91
CA GLY A 387 17.82 40.49 2.87
C GLY A 387 16.81 39.36 3.04
N HIS A 388 17.17 38.27 3.75
CA HIS A 388 16.24 37.17 3.99
C HIS A 388 15.01 37.67 4.78
N GLY A 389 13.82 37.30 4.30
CA GLY A 389 12.55 37.74 4.87
C GLY A 389 12.22 39.22 4.61
N ALA A 390 13.08 39.96 3.91
CA ALA A 390 12.76 41.32 3.48
C ALA A 390 11.61 41.29 2.46
N GLY A 391 10.60 42.13 2.68
CA GLY A 391 9.41 42.18 1.82
C GLY A 391 8.34 41.12 2.14
N TYR A 392 8.48 40.34 3.21
CA TYR A 392 7.44 39.40 3.64
C TYR A 392 6.16 40.13 4.07
N LEU A 393 5.05 39.82 3.40
CA LEU A 393 3.73 40.32 3.73
C LEU A 393 3.05 39.34 4.71
N TYR A 394 3.02 39.72 5.98
CA TYR A 394 2.44 38.89 7.04
C TYR A 394 0.90 38.84 6.96
N PRO A 395 0.27 37.69 6.62
CA PRO A 395 -1.15 37.65 6.28
C PRO A 395 -2.10 38.16 7.36
N HIS A 396 -1.80 37.96 8.64
CA HIS A 396 -2.68 38.43 9.73
C HIS A 396 -2.73 39.96 9.87
N ALA A 397 -1.81 40.70 9.25
CA ALA A 397 -1.85 42.15 9.20
C ALA A 397 -2.79 42.70 8.10
N TYR A 398 -3.36 41.83 7.27
CA TYR A 398 -4.23 42.18 6.16
C TYR A 398 -5.68 41.76 6.43
N GLN A 399 -6.61 42.39 5.71
CA GLN A 399 -8.03 42.06 5.79
C GLN A 399 -8.26 40.58 5.47
N ASP A 400 -9.22 39.96 6.16
CA ASP A 400 -9.55 38.53 6.04
C ASP A 400 -8.37 37.58 6.31
N HIS A 401 -7.34 38.09 7.00
CA HIS A 401 -6.09 37.40 7.29
C HIS A 401 -5.40 36.83 6.04
N TRP A 402 -5.49 37.54 4.91
CA TRP A 402 -4.98 37.07 3.64
C TRP A 402 -4.39 38.22 2.80
N VAL A 403 -3.33 37.91 2.06
CA VAL A 403 -2.67 38.85 1.13
C VAL A 403 -2.25 38.13 -0.14
N ALA A 404 -2.46 38.78 -1.29
CA ALA A 404 -1.90 38.33 -2.55
C ALA A 404 -0.37 38.50 -2.52
N GLN A 405 0.36 37.39 -2.46
CA GLN A 405 1.82 37.35 -2.48
C GLN A 405 2.25 36.08 -3.21
N GLN A 406 3.40 36.12 -3.90
CA GLN A 406 4.00 34.91 -4.45
C GLN A 406 4.56 34.01 -3.34
N TYR A 407 4.12 32.74 -3.32
CA TYR A 407 4.61 31.74 -2.37
C TYR A 407 5.49 30.66 -3.01
N LEU A 408 5.26 30.33 -4.29
CA LEU A 408 6.11 29.40 -5.04
C LEU A 408 7.40 30.08 -5.54
N PRO A 409 8.45 29.34 -5.88
CA PRO A 409 9.58 29.86 -6.65
C PRO A 409 9.13 30.46 -7.99
N ALA A 410 9.96 31.34 -8.57
CA ALA A 410 9.65 31.98 -9.85
C ALA A 410 9.51 30.96 -11.00
N SER A 411 10.30 29.88 -10.98
CA SER A 411 10.25 28.81 -11.99
C SER A 411 8.93 28.05 -11.99
N LEU A 412 8.33 27.88 -10.81
CA LEU A 412 7.06 27.17 -10.60
C LEU A 412 5.84 28.10 -10.60
N GLN A 413 6.00 29.34 -11.06
CA GLN A 413 4.89 30.29 -11.15
C GLN A 413 3.83 29.80 -12.13
N GLY A 414 2.56 29.88 -11.71
CA GLY A 414 1.43 29.42 -12.50
C GLY A 414 1.09 27.94 -12.33
N ASN A 415 1.98 27.14 -11.74
CA ASN A 415 1.71 25.71 -11.51
C ASN A 415 0.59 25.54 -10.47
N VAL A 416 -0.36 24.66 -10.80
CA VAL A 416 -1.48 24.31 -9.94
C VAL A 416 -1.32 22.87 -9.47
N PHE A 417 -1.07 22.69 -8.17
CA PHE A 417 -1.00 21.36 -7.56
C PHE A 417 -2.35 20.92 -6.99
N TYR A 418 -2.99 21.81 -6.22
CA TYR A 418 -4.25 21.49 -5.55
C TYR A 418 -5.45 22.08 -6.28
N GLN A 419 -6.35 21.23 -6.76
CA GLN A 419 -7.62 21.65 -7.36
C GLN A 419 -8.79 21.04 -6.57
N PRO A 420 -9.52 21.84 -5.79
CA PRO A 420 -10.67 21.34 -5.03
C PRO A 420 -11.72 20.73 -5.96
N SER A 421 -12.26 19.58 -5.57
CA SER A 421 -13.38 18.96 -6.28
C SER A 421 -14.71 19.66 -5.98
N GLU A 422 -15.75 19.28 -6.71
CA GLU A 422 -17.15 19.68 -6.46
C GLU A 422 -17.83 18.83 -5.38
N GLN A 423 -17.08 17.97 -4.68
CA GLN A 423 -17.62 17.00 -3.75
C GLN A 423 -17.48 17.48 -2.29
N GLY A 424 -18.53 17.25 -1.50
CA GLY A 424 -18.53 17.47 -0.06
C GLY A 424 -18.05 18.86 0.38
N TYR A 425 -17.14 18.90 1.35
CA TYR A 425 -16.56 20.14 1.88
C TYR A 425 -15.73 20.89 0.83
N GLU A 426 -15.06 20.20 -0.11
CA GLU A 426 -14.25 20.88 -1.13
C GLU A 426 -15.06 21.84 -1.98
N ARG A 427 -16.33 21.49 -2.29
CA ARG A 427 -17.27 22.37 -2.98
C ARG A 427 -17.41 23.73 -2.29
N THR A 428 -17.39 23.75 -0.96
CA THR A 428 -17.57 24.98 -0.15
C THR A 428 -16.35 25.89 -0.18
N ILE A 429 -15.15 25.32 -0.34
CA ILE A 429 -13.90 26.08 -0.37
C ILE A 429 -13.40 26.39 -1.78
N LYS A 430 -13.88 25.66 -2.80
CA LYS A 430 -13.43 25.75 -4.19
C LYS A 430 -13.37 27.20 -4.69
N VAL A 431 -14.49 27.91 -4.62
CA VAL A 431 -14.61 29.31 -5.06
C VAL A 431 -13.61 30.21 -4.32
N THR A 432 -13.39 29.99 -3.03
CA THR A 432 -12.45 30.79 -2.24
C THR A 432 -11.00 30.51 -2.65
N VAL A 433 -10.65 29.24 -2.86
CA VAL A 433 -9.30 28.84 -3.29
C VAL A 433 -8.99 29.37 -4.68
N GLU A 434 -9.93 29.26 -5.62
CA GLU A 434 -9.79 29.76 -6.99
C GLU A 434 -9.66 31.28 -7.01
N ARG A 435 -10.56 32.02 -6.35
CA ARG A 435 -10.49 33.48 -6.27
C ARG A 435 -9.18 33.99 -5.66
N ARG A 436 -8.67 33.33 -4.62
CA ARG A 436 -7.39 33.69 -3.99
C ARG A 436 -6.22 33.45 -4.94
N ARG A 437 -6.25 32.35 -5.70
CA ARG A 437 -5.25 32.05 -6.73
C ARG A 437 -5.25 33.08 -7.85
N GLU A 438 -6.43 33.42 -8.36
CA GLU A 438 -6.60 34.45 -9.41
C GLU A 438 -6.06 35.79 -8.95
N ALA A 439 -6.41 36.22 -7.73
CA ALA A 439 -5.91 37.46 -7.15
C ALA A 439 -4.39 37.44 -6.93
N GLN A 440 -3.78 36.29 -6.58
CA GLN A 440 -2.33 36.14 -6.50
C GLN A 440 -1.66 36.31 -7.86
N LEU A 441 -2.16 35.63 -8.90
CA LEU A 441 -1.63 35.74 -10.26
C LEU A 441 -1.78 37.17 -10.81
N ALA A 442 -2.93 37.80 -10.59
CA ALA A 442 -3.19 39.18 -10.99
C ALA A 442 -2.24 40.17 -10.32
N ALA A 443 -2.10 40.09 -8.99
CA ALA A 443 -1.21 40.99 -8.25
C ALA A 443 0.26 40.84 -8.67
N MET A 444 0.67 39.68 -9.16
CA MET A 444 2.03 39.45 -9.63
C MET A 444 2.28 40.06 -11.02
N LEU A 445 1.33 39.89 -11.94
CA LEU A 445 1.40 40.50 -13.28
C LEU A 445 1.37 42.02 -13.20
N GLU A 446 0.56 42.60 -12.30
CA GLU A 446 0.55 44.05 -12.04
C GLU A 446 1.80 44.50 -11.26
N GLY A 447 2.31 43.66 -10.36
CA GLY A 447 3.50 43.93 -9.53
C GLY A 447 4.81 43.95 -10.32
N GLU A 448 4.93 43.19 -11.42
CA GLU A 448 6.07 43.28 -12.35
C GLU A 448 6.17 44.67 -13.01
N ALA A 449 5.07 45.43 -13.12
CA ALA A 449 5.07 46.81 -13.61
C ALA A 449 5.47 47.85 -12.54
N LEU A 450 5.54 47.46 -11.26
CA LEU A 450 5.74 48.36 -10.11
C LEU A 450 6.94 47.99 -9.23
N ALA A 451 7.74 46.98 -9.59
CA ALA A 451 8.95 46.63 -8.85
C ALA A 451 9.95 47.81 -8.88
N PRO A 452 10.26 48.45 -7.73
CA PRO A 452 11.35 49.41 -7.70
C PRO A 452 12.66 48.68 -8.01
N PRO A 453 13.59 49.29 -8.76
CA PRO A 453 14.94 48.77 -8.87
C PRO A 453 15.55 48.72 -7.47
N GLU A 454 16.34 47.69 -7.20
CA GLU A 454 17.14 47.46 -5.99
C GLU A 454 17.35 48.70 -5.11
N VAL A 455 17.01 48.64 -3.80
CA VAL A 455 17.69 49.54 -2.84
C VAL A 455 17.94 48.90 -1.47
N LEU A 456 19.24 48.70 -1.27
CA LEU A 456 20.10 48.73 -0.08
C LEU A 456 19.59 49.44 1.19
N THR A 457 19.85 48.76 2.32
CA THR A 457 20.08 49.26 3.70
C THR A 457 18.90 49.79 4.52
N THR A 458 18.97 49.51 5.83
CA THR A 458 17.91 49.65 6.83
C THR A 458 17.98 50.99 7.58
N SER A 459 16.88 51.76 7.57
CA SER A 459 16.73 52.98 8.39
C SER A 459 15.33 53.10 9.02
N PRO A 460 15.13 53.95 10.06
CA PRO A 460 13.89 54.05 10.85
C PRO A 460 12.63 54.50 10.07
N GLU A 461 12.79 55.07 8.88
CA GLU A 461 11.69 55.43 7.97
C GLU A 461 10.92 54.20 7.45
N ALA A 462 11.52 53.00 7.59
CA ALA A 462 10.93 51.72 7.21
C ALA A 462 9.59 51.43 7.90
N ARG A 463 9.38 51.76 9.19
CA ARG A 463 8.09 51.46 9.87
C ARG A 463 6.91 52.30 9.40
N ALA A 464 7.16 53.50 8.87
CA ALA A 464 6.12 54.33 8.28
C ALA A 464 5.82 53.88 6.84
N ARG A 465 6.88 53.54 6.10
CA ARG A 465 6.82 52.97 4.74
C ARG A 465 6.20 51.58 4.71
N ASP A 466 6.48 50.70 5.67
CA ASP A 466 5.87 49.38 5.83
C ASP A 466 4.38 49.49 6.16
N ARG A 467 3.99 50.43 7.03
CA ARG A 467 2.57 50.73 7.28
C ARG A 467 1.86 51.39 6.10
N TRP A 468 2.61 52.03 5.20
CA TRP A 468 2.09 52.56 3.95
C TRP A 468 1.97 51.46 2.89
N LEU A 469 2.99 50.61 2.72
CA LEU A 469 2.98 49.42 1.88
C LEU A 469 1.90 48.42 2.32
N GLN A 470 1.72 48.19 3.62
CA GLN A 470 0.61 47.39 4.17
C GLN A 470 -0.76 47.97 3.78
N ARG A 471 -0.90 49.30 3.77
CA ARG A 471 -2.15 49.98 3.32
C ARG A 471 -2.34 49.96 1.81
N VAL A 472 -1.27 50.07 1.03
CA VAL A 472 -1.32 50.04 -0.44
C VAL A 472 -1.57 48.62 -0.95
N ILE A 473 -0.90 47.60 -0.37
CA ILE A 473 -1.02 46.20 -0.77
C ILE A 473 -2.31 45.55 -0.25
N SER A 474 -2.78 45.90 0.97
CA SER A 474 -4.16 45.57 1.39
C SER A 474 -5.19 46.25 0.47
N GLY A 475 -4.85 47.44 -0.04
CA GLY A 475 -5.58 48.12 -1.10
C GLY A 475 -5.65 47.29 -2.38
N THR A 476 -4.55 46.73 -2.88
CA THR A 476 -4.52 45.99 -4.16
C THR A 476 -5.47 44.79 -4.18
N SER A 477 -5.46 43.93 -3.16
CA SER A 477 -6.38 42.77 -3.13
C SER A 477 -7.85 43.20 -3.04
N ALA A 478 -8.16 44.19 -2.20
CA ALA A 478 -9.50 44.76 -2.09
C ALA A 478 -9.91 45.54 -3.36
N GLN A 479 -8.95 46.14 -4.06
CA GLN A 479 -9.13 46.86 -5.30
C GLN A 479 -9.42 45.90 -6.44
N LEU A 480 -8.69 44.79 -6.57
CA LEU A 480 -8.97 43.75 -7.58
C LEU A 480 -10.37 43.14 -7.37
N ALA A 481 -10.75 42.86 -6.11
CA ALA A 481 -12.11 42.41 -5.79
C ALA A 481 -13.18 43.46 -6.18
N ARG A 482 -12.97 44.73 -5.83
CA ARG A 482 -13.87 45.84 -6.20
C ARG A 482 -13.94 46.08 -7.70
N VAL A 483 -12.82 45.93 -8.42
CA VAL A 483 -12.77 46.05 -9.88
C VAL A 483 -13.65 44.96 -10.50
N ARG A 484 -13.45 43.71 -10.09
CA ARG A 484 -14.30 42.59 -10.55
C ARG A 484 -15.79 42.84 -10.26
N GLU A 485 -16.13 43.20 -9.03
CA GLU A 485 -17.53 43.48 -8.66
C GLU A 485 -18.13 44.64 -9.47
N ARG A 486 -17.41 45.76 -9.60
CA ARG A 486 -17.87 46.92 -10.39
C ARG A 486 -18.01 46.63 -11.88
N VAL A 487 -17.18 45.75 -12.43
CA VAL A 487 -17.25 45.36 -13.85
C VAL A 487 -18.47 44.47 -14.09
N PHE A 488 -18.71 43.47 -13.24
CA PHE A 488 -19.74 42.45 -13.51
C PHE A 488 -21.13 42.76 -12.94
N GLU A 489 -21.24 43.47 -11.81
CA GLU A 489 -22.53 43.81 -11.19
C GLU A 489 -23.51 44.55 -12.15
N PRO A 490 -23.08 45.55 -12.96
CA PRO A 490 -24.00 46.24 -13.86
C PRO A 490 -24.29 45.49 -15.17
N LEU A 491 -23.53 44.44 -15.54
CA LEU A 491 -23.66 43.78 -16.84
C LEU A 491 -24.90 42.88 -16.93
N ALA A 492 -25.48 42.46 -15.79
CA ALA A 492 -26.71 41.65 -15.73
C ALA A 492 -26.69 40.40 -16.65
N LEU A 493 -25.51 39.80 -16.80
CA LEU A 493 -25.26 38.67 -17.71
C LEU A 493 -26.14 37.46 -17.41
N GLN A 494 -26.62 36.84 -18.47
CA GLN A 494 -27.34 35.56 -18.44
C GLN A 494 -26.36 34.41 -18.70
N ARG A 495 -26.70 33.21 -18.21
CA ARG A 495 -25.82 32.04 -18.30
C ARG A 495 -25.37 31.67 -19.72
N HIS A 496 -26.12 32.07 -20.75
CA HIS A 496 -25.90 31.78 -22.17
C HIS A 496 -25.24 32.91 -22.96
N ASP A 497 -24.83 34.00 -22.30
CA ASP A 497 -24.23 35.16 -22.95
C ASP A 497 -22.77 34.91 -23.36
N LEU A 498 -22.35 35.52 -24.47
CA LEU A 498 -20.98 35.50 -24.96
C LEU A 498 -20.21 36.71 -24.39
N VAL A 499 -19.09 36.43 -23.74
CA VAL A 499 -18.26 37.48 -23.11
C VAL A 499 -16.87 37.48 -23.72
N LEU A 500 -16.37 38.67 -24.06
CA LEU A 500 -14.99 38.88 -24.49
C LEU A 500 -14.20 39.62 -23.39
N ASP A 501 -13.13 39.01 -22.91
CA ASP A 501 -12.12 39.65 -22.06
C ASP A 501 -10.95 40.15 -22.94
N LEU A 502 -10.82 41.46 -23.06
CA LEU A 502 -9.78 42.14 -23.84
C LEU A 502 -8.41 42.15 -23.15
N ASN A 503 -8.36 41.88 -21.84
CA ASN A 503 -7.14 41.93 -21.06
C ASN A 503 -7.02 40.68 -20.16
N ALA A 504 -7.03 39.51 -20.80
CA ALA A 504 -7.08 38.22 -20.11
C ALA A 504 -5.76 37.84 -19.42
N GLY A 505 -4.75 38.73 -19.36
CA GLY A 505 -3.41 38.41 -18.88
C GLY A 505 -3.37 37.71 -17.52
N SER A 506 -4.20 38.18 -16.57
CA SER A 506 -4.29 37.60 -15.22
C SER A 506 -5.39 36.57 -15.03
N GLY A 507 -6.30 36.46 -16.01
CA GLY A 507 -7.53 35.70 -15.89
C GLY A 507 -8.56 36.25 -14.90
N LEU A 508 -8.30 37.38 -14.22
CA LEU A 508 -9.18 37.91 -13.17
C LEU A 508 -10.63 38.12 -13.64
N LEU A 509 -10.81 38.70 -14.83
CA LEU A 509 -12.14 38.92 -15.43
C LEU A 509 -12.60 37.70 -16.22
N THR A 510 -11.69 37.04 -16.95
CA THR A 510 -11.95 35.79 -17.68
C THR A 510 -12.64 34.75 -16.80
N TRP A 511 -12.10 34.46 -15.61
CA TRP A 511 -12.65 33.42 -14.75
C TRP A 511 -13.97 33.81 -14.08
N GLU A 512 -14.18 35.10 -13.80
CA GLU A 512 -15.49 35.57 -13.34
C GLU A 512 -16.54 35.50 -14.45
N ALA A 513 -16.17 35.82 -15.70
CA ALA A 513 -17.02 35.63 -16.87
C ALA A 513 -17.40 34.15 -17.02
N VAL A 514 -16.43 33.23 -16.98
CA VAL A 514 -16.66 31.78 -17.09
C VAL A 514 -17.65 31.29 -16.02
N ARG A 515 -17.53 31.77 -14.78
CA ARG A 515 -18.47 31.44 -13.69
C ARG A 515 -19.87 32.03 -13.89
N THR A 516 -19.97 33.18 -14.55
CA THR A 516 -21.23 33.90 -14.76
C THR A 516 -21.98 33.36 -15.98
N VAL A 517 -21.27 32.96 -17.03
CA VAL A 517 -21.81 32.53 -18.33
C VAL A 517 -21.40 31.11 -18.75
N PRO A 518 -21.69 30.08 -17.94
CA PRO A 518 -21.21 28.71 -18.17
C PRO A 518 -21.75 28.04 -19.45
N GLU A 519 -22.78 28.60 -20.08
CA GLU A 519 -23.46 28.04 -21.27
C GLU A 519 -23.25 28.87 -22.54
N GLY A 520 -22.77 30.13 -22.42
CA GLY A 520 -22.60 31.04 -23.56
C GLY A 520 -21.20 30.94 -24.15
N GLY A 521 -20.18 31.15 -23.31
CA GLY A 521 -18.78 31.02 -23.70
C GLY A 521 -17.99 32.31 -23.53
N VAL A 522 -16.68 32.15 -23.28
CA VAL A 522 -15.79 33.27 -22.97
C VAL A 522 -14.60 33.28 -23.93
N TRP A 523 -14.30 34.43 -24.51
CA TRP A 523 -13.12 34.67 -25.32
C TRP A 523 -12.14 35.49 -24.51
N ALA A 524 -10.89 35.05 -24.44
CA ALA A 524 -9.87 35.62 -23.58
C ALA A 524 -8.69 36.07 -24.42
N LEU A 525 -8.50 37.37 -24.61
CA LEU A 525 -7.38 37.93 -25.35
C LEU A 525 -6.17 38.13 -24.42
N ALA A 526 -5.14 37.30 -24.61
CA ALA A 526 -3.87 37.38 -23.91
C ALA A 526 -2.84 38.13 -24.76
N ALA A 527 -2.10 39.05 -24.13
CA ALA A 527 -1.10 39.88 -24.80
C ALA A 527 0.23 39.13 -25.08
N ASP A 528 0.53 38.07 -24.32
CA ASP A 528 1.75 37.27 -24.45
C ASP A 528 1.51 35.76 -24.29
N GLU A 529 2.46 34.96 -24.77
CA GLU A 529 2.36 33.50 -24.77
C GLU A 529 2.36 32.91 -23.35
N ARG A 530 3.04 33.57 -22.39
CA ARG A 530 3.12 33.07 -21.01
C ARG A 530 1.75 33.13 -20.34
N ALA A 531 1.04 34.25 -20.48
CA ALA A 531 -0.31 34.42 -19.99
C ALA A 531 -1.29 33.49 -20.72
N ALA A 532 -1.16 33.36 -22.04
CA ALA A 532 -2.00 32.45 -22.83
C ALA A 532 -1.85 30.99 -22.38
N GLU A 533 -0.62 30.53 -22.14
CA GLU A 533 -0.35 29.17 -21.70
C GLU A 533 -0.84 28.93 -20.27
N ALA A 534 -0.68 29.91 -19.37
CA ALA A 534 -1.22 29.82 -18.01
C ALA A 534 -2.75 29.66 -18.01
N LEU A 535 -3.47 30.43 -18.84
CA LEU A 535 -4.92 30.27 -19.01
C LEU A 535 -5.30 28.90 -19.58
N ARG A 536 -4.57 28.41 -20.60
CA ARG A 536 -4.83 27.09 -21.21
C ARG A 536 -4.60 25.96 -20.20
N GLN A 537 -3.53 26.03 -19.41
CA GLN A 537 -3.24 25.03 -18.37
C GLN A 537 -4.33 25.00 -17.30
N GLN A 538 -4.79 26.17 -16.84
CA GLN A 538 -5.90 26.26 -15.88
C GLN A 538 -7.21 25.72 -16.46
N ALA A 539 -7.45 25.94 -17.76
CA ALA A 539 -8.65 25.48 -18.46
C ALA A 539 -8.60 24.01 -18.93
N ALA A 540 -7.46 23.32 -18.79
CA ALA A 540 -7.23 22.01 -19.39
C ALA A 540 -8.21 20.93 -18.90
N GLN A 541 -8.65 21.03 -17.64
CA GLN A 541 -9.60 20.09 -17.03
C GLN A 541 -11.07 20.54 -17.12
N MET A 542 -11.34 21.71 -17.69
CA MET A 542 -12.70 22.18 -17.91
C MET A 542 -13.35 21.45 -19.07
N SER A 543 -14.68 21.34 -19.01
CA SER A 543 -15.48 20.84 -20.13
C SER A 543 -15.32 21.75 -21.35
N GLU A 544 -15.52 21.20 -22.55
CA GLU A 544 -15.34 21.97 -23.80
C GLU A 544 -16.26 23.21 -23.87
N LEU A 545 -17.43 23.15 -23.22
CA LEU A 545 -18.39 24.25 -23.16
C LEU A 545 -17.96 25.37 -22.21
N GLU A 546 -17.34 25.04 -21.07
CA GLU A 546 -16.92 26.02 -20.06
C GLU A 546 -15.52 26.59 -20.36
N ARG A 547 -14.73 25.92 -21.20
CA ARG A 547 -13.35 26.28 -21.50
C ARG A 547 -13.29 27.63 -22.25
N PRO A 548 -12.61 28.66 -21.71
CA PRO A 548 -12.43 29.92 -22.41
C PRO A 548 -11.58 29.74 -23.67
N ARG A 549 -11.96 30.44 -24.75
CA ARG A 549 -11.23 30.50 -26.01
C ARG A 549 -10.11 31.52 -25.90
N VAL A 550 -8.90 31.04 -25.62
CA VAL A 550 -7.71 31.88 -25.51
C VAL A 550 -7.23 32.33 -26.90
N LEU A 551 -7.15 33.64 -27.10
CA LEU A 551 -6.61 34.33 -28.27
C LEU A 551 -5.27 34.98 -27.89
N LEU A 552 -4.27 34.91 -28.75
CA LEU A 552 -2.96 35.54 -28.53
C LEU A 552 -2.78 36.68 -29.52
N GLY A 553 -2.59 37.89 -29.01
CA GLY A 553 -2.30 39.06 -29.84
C GLY A 553 -2.77 40.37 -29.21
N ALA A 554 -2.58 41.46 -29.95
CA ALA A 554 -3.04 42.79 -29.53
C ALA A 554 -4.52 43.00 -29.90
N VAL A 555 -5.19 43.95 -29.23
CA VAL A 555 -6.61 44.25 -29.46
C VAL A 555 -6.89 44.63 -30.92
N GLU A 556 -5.94 45.29 -31.58
CA GLU A 556 -6.04 45.67 -33.00
C GLU A 556 -6.07 44.47 -33.95
N GLN A 557 -5.54 43.32 -33.52
CA GLN A 557 -5.48 42.08 -34.28
C GLN A 557 -6.73 41.22 -34.06
N LEU A 558 -7.59 41.56 -33.10
CA LEU A 558 -8.76 40.77 -32.72
C LEU A 558 -9.67 40.40 -33.91
N PRO A 559 -10.03 41.32 -34.84
CA PRO A 559 -10.85 40.95 -35.99
C PRO A 559 -10.20 39.87 -36.86
N ALA A 560 -8.89 39.96 -37.09
CA ALA A 560 -8.14 38.97 -37.87
C ALA A 560 -7.99 37.64 -37.13
N LEU A 561 -7.84 37.66 -35.80
CA LEU A 561 -7.77 36.45 -34.96
C LEU A 561 -9.10 35.69 -34.94
N LEU A 562 -10.23 36.39 -34.90
CA LEU A 562 -11.57 35.79 -35.00
C LEU A 562 -11.83 35.25 -36.41
N GLU A 563 -11.43 35.99 -37.46
CA GLU A 563 -11.56 35.56 -38.85
C GLU A 563 -10.75 34.28 -39.13
N GLN A 564 -9.51 34.17 -38.63
CA GLN A 564 -8.68 32.97 -38.74
C GLN A 564 -9.32 31.71 -38.13
N ARG A 565 -10.26 31.89 -37.19
CA ARG A 565 -11.02 30.81 -36.55
C ARG A 565 -12.39 30.55 -37.18
N GLY A 566 -12.77 31.31 -38.22
CA GLY A 566 -14.10 31.24 -38.81
C GLY A 566 -15.19 31.86 -37.94
N GLU A 567 -14.82 32.77 -37.04
CA GLU A 567 -15.66 33.37 -36.00
C GLU A 567 -15.97 34.85 -36.27
N SER A 568 -15.90 35.29 -37.54
CA SER A 568 -16.03 36.70 -37.93
C SER A 568 -17.40 37.34 -37.63
N ASP A 569 -18.45 36.52 -37.49
CA ASP A 569 -19.83 36.98 -37.26
C ASP A 569 -20.24 36.97 -35.78
N LEU A 570 -19.33 36.64 -34.85
CA LEU A 570 -19.64 36.63 -33.42
C LEU A 570 -20.04 38.02 -32.92
N ARG A 571 -21.04 38.02 -32.04
CA ARG A 571 -21.49 39.18 -31.27
C ARG A 571 -21.33 38.84 -29.80
N PHE A 572 -20.77 39.76 -29.03
CA PHE A 572 -20.60 39.61 -27.59
C PHE A 572 -21.63 40.46 -26.88
N GLU A 573 -22.36 39.88 -25.95
CA GLU A 573 -23.29 40.58 -25.07
C GLU A 573 -22.54 41.49 -24.08
N ALA A 574 -21.31 41.12 -23.71
CA ALA A 574 -20.41 41.99 -22.97
C ALA A 574 -18.96 41.89 -23.43
N ILE A 575 -18.28 43.03 -23.39
CA ILE A 575 -16.84 43.16 -23.58
C ILE A 575 -16.28 43.76 -22.30
N VAL A 576 -15.39 43.04 -21.63
CA VAL A 576 -14.71 43.42 -20.39
C VAL A 576 -13.20 43.49 -20.64
N GLY A 577 -12.45 44.16 -19.77
CA GLY A 577 -11.00 44.28 -19.88
C GLY A 577 -10.50 45.68 -20.15
#